data_AF-A0A060C2Z3-F1
#
_entry.id   AF-A0A060C2Z3-F1
#
_cell.length_a   1.000
_cell.length_b   1.000
_cell.length_c   1.000
_cell.angle_alpha   90.00
_cell.angle_beta   90.00
_cell.angle_gamma   90.00
#
_symmetry.space_group_name_H-M   'P 1'
#
loop_
_entity.id
_entity.type
_entity.pdbx_description
1 polymer ?
#
loop_
_entity_poly.entity_id
_entity_poly.type
_entity_poly.pdbx_seq_one_letter_code
_entity_poly.pdbx_strand_id
1 'polypeptide(L)'
;TLTADDGTAHWVLGASLDGSGAGEPTNYAYWVGTWDGERFVPEDPTPRWLDHGWDWYAAVTWPSADDPEHVRHAVGWMNNWAYARQSVPTADSDGYDGQYSVVREVRLLRDEDGALSLVSAPVPALAAAASAERTLEDQETDGEADLGAPG
;
A
#
# COMPACT_ATOMS: atom_id res chain seq x y z
N THR A 1 13.72 10.08 8.47
CA THR A 1 13.72 8.68 8.92
C THR A 1 12.30 8.24 9.28
N LEU A 2 12.09 6.95 9.47
CA LEU A 2 10.86 6.34 10.01
C LEU A 2 11.29 5.48 11.20
N THR A 3 10.67 5.70 12.36
CA THR A 3 10.97 4.94 13.57
C THR A 3 10.13 3.67 13.60
N ALA A 4 10.80 2.54 13.79
CA ALA A 4 10.17 1.23 13.93
C ALA A 4 9.50 1.04 15.29
N ASP A 5 8.70 0.00 15.44
CA ASP A 5 8.03 -0.39 16.69
C ASP A 5 8.98 -0.74 17.84
N ASP A 6 10.22 -1.14 17.53
CA ASP A 6 11.29 -1.34 18.51
C ASP A 6 12.02 -0.04 18.93
N GLY A 7 11.61 1.11 18.39
CA GLY A 7 12.22 2.43 18.65
C GLY A 7 13.46 2.76 17.80
N THR A 8 13.88 1.88 16.89
CA THR A 8 15.03 2.14 16.00
C THR A 8 14.62 3.00 14.79
N ALA A 9 15.45 3.98 14.42
CA ALA A 9 15.15 4.91 13.32
C ALA A 9 15.88 4.52 12.03
N HIS A 10 15.12 4.43 10.93
CA HIS A 10 15.62 3.95 9.65
C HIS A 10 15.39 4.94 8.51
N TRP A 11 16.24 4.87 7.49
CA TRP A 11 15.92 5.44 6.18
C TRP A 11 15.17 4.40 5.35
N VAL A 12 14.24 4.87 4.53
CA VAL A 12 13.54 4.04 3.55
C VAL A 12 13.69 4.72 2.20
N LEU A 13 14.26 4.00 1.24
CA LEU A 13 14.29 4.41 -0.16
C LEU A 13 13.20 3.64 -0.88
N GLY A 14 12.32 4.34 -1.60
CA GLY A 14 11.26 3.69 -2.37
C GLY A 14 11.10 4.28 -3.77
N ALA A 15 10.65 3.44 -4.70
CA ALA A 15 10.45 3.79 -6.09
C ALA A 15 9.37 2.92 -6.73
N SER A 16 8.62 3.49 -7.67
CA SER A 16 7.76 2.68 -8.54
C SER A 16 8.59 2.00 -9.63
N LEU A 17 8.46 0.69 -9.74
CA LEU A 17 9.22 -0.18 -10.64
C LEU A 17 8.28 -1.02 -11.52
N ASP A 18 8.82 -1.52 -12.62
CA ASP A 18 8.22 -2.59 -13.41
C ASP A 18 9.03 -3.88 -13.14
N GLY A 19 8.56 -4.70 -12.20
CA GLY A 19 9.16 -5.98 -11.83
C GLY A 19 8.69 -7.16 -12.70
N SER A 20 7.84 -6.94 -13.69
CA SER A 20 7.15 -8.02 -14.42
C SER A 20 8.09 -9.04 -15.06
N GLY A 21 9.24 -8.60 -15.57
CA GLY A 21 10.26 -9.46 -16.17
C GLY A 21 10.90 -10.47 -15.20
N ALA A 22 10.80 -10.24 -13.90
CA ALA A 22 11.28 -11.12 -12.84
C ALA A 22 10.16 -11.90 -12.13
N GLY A 23 8.90 -11.77 -12.59
CA GLY A 23 7.74 -12.30 -11.87
C GLY A 23 7.37 -11.50 -10.62
N GLU A 24 7.90 -10.28 -10.49
CA GLU A 24 7.68 -9.38 -9.36
C GLU A 24 6.59 -8.34 -9.68
N PRO A 25 6.02 -7.68 -8.66
CA PRO A 25 5.02 -6.63 -8.86
C PRO A 25 5.46 -5.46 -9.76
N THR A 26 4.48 -4.73 -10.32
CA THR A 26 4.69 -3.54 -11.16
C THR A 26 4.20 -2.28 -10.47
N ASN A 27 4.65 -2.11 -9.23
CA ASN A 27 4.19 -1.05 -8.33
C ASN A 27 5.37 -0.49 -7.50
N TYR A 28 5.20 -0.27 -6.20
CA TYR A 28 6.17 0.40 -5.35
C TYR A 28 7.06 -0.58 -4.59
N ALA A 29 8.34 -0.61 -4.98
CA ALA A 29 9.40 -1.30 -4.26
C ALA A 29 10.06 -0.37 -3.24
N TYR A 30 10.58 -0.94 -2.16
CA TYR A 30 11.33 -0.21 -1.15
C TYR A 30 12.48 -1.00 -0.54
N TRP A 31 13.46 -0.28 -0.03
CA TRP A 31 14.59 -0.78 0.74
C TRP A 31 14.66 -0.05 2.06
N VAL A 32 14.86 -0.79 3.14
CA VAL A 32 15.15 -0.25 4.48
C VAL A 32 16.68 -0.17 4.63
N GLY A 33 17.19 0.91 5.21
CA GLY A 33 18.62 1.14 5.30
C GLY A 33 18.99 2.43 6.00
N THR A 34 20.19 2.93 5.66
CA THR A 34 20.76 4.15 6.23
C THR A 34 21.22 5.11 5.13
N TRP A 35 21.20 6.41 5.42
CA TRP A 35 21.83 7.44 4.58
C TRP A 35 23.05 7.97 5.33
N ASP A 36 24.24 7.81 4.76
CA ASP A 36 25.50 8.20 5.40
C ASP A 36 25.89 9.68 5.16
N GLY A 37 25.06 10.42 4.42
CA GLY A 37 25.34 11.78 3.98
C GLY A 37 25.67 11.89 2.49
N GLU A 38 26.08 10.79 1.86
CA GLU A 38 26.50 10.73 0.45
C GLU A 38 25.77 9.64 -0.34
N ARG A 39 25.49 8.50 0.30
CA ARG A 39 24.86 7.34 -0.33
C ARG A 39 23.88 6.64 0.60
N PHE A 40 22.91 5.97 -0.02
CA PHE A 40 22.00 5.07 0.67
C PHE A 40 22.63 3.68 0.76
N VAL A 41 22.63 3.09 1.96
CA VAL A 41 23.13 1.74 2.24
C VAL A 41 21.96 0.88 2.72
N PRO A 42 21.43 -0.03 1.88
CA PRO A 42 20.34 -0.92 2.28
C PRO A 42 20.83 -1.97 3.29
N GLU A 43 19.95 -2.41 4.21
CA GLU A 43 20.21 -3.57 5.07
C GLU A 43 20.16 -4.88 4.27
N ASP A 44 19.25 -4.97 3.29
CA ASP A 44 19.14 -6.05 2.31
C ASP A 44 19.10 -5.45 0.90
N PRO A 45 19.96 -5.87 -0.04
CA PRO A 45 19.94 -5.37 -1.42
C PRO A 45 18.66 -5.76 -2.18
N THR A 46 17.92 -6.76 -1.74
CA THR A 46 16.64 -7.19 -2.33
C THR A 46 15.51 -6.27 -1.85
N PRO A 47 14.76 -5.63 -2.76
CA PRO A 47 13.63 -4.80 -2.36
C PRO A 47 12.52 -5.64 -1.74
N ARG A 48 11.71 -4.98 -0.91
CA ARG A 48 10.38 -5.42 -0.52
C ARG A 48 9.33 -4.63 -1.30
N TRP A 49 8.10 -5.15 -1.37
CA TRP A 49 7.00 -4.51 -2.10
C TRP A 49 5.94 -4.02 -1.12
N LEU A 50 5.43 -2.81 -1.35
CA LEU A 50 4.41 -2.20 -0.48
C LEU A 50 2.98 -2.50 -0.94
N ASP A 51 2.84 -3.06 -2.13
CA ASP A 51 1.58 -3.51 -2.69
C ASP A 51 1.83 -4.74 -3.57
N HIS A 52 0.83 -5.62 -3.68
CA HIS A 52 0.91 -6.83 -4.53
C HIS A 52 -0.21 -6.86 -5.58
N GLY A 53 -1.04 -5.81 -5.65
CA GLY A 53 -2.01 -5.62 -6.71
C GLY A 53 -1.40 -5.02 -7.98
N TRP A 54 -2.22 -4.96 -9.02
CA TRP A 54 -1.85 -4.46 -10.33
C TRP A 54 -1.76 -2.93 -10.41
N ASP A 55 -2.52 -2.23 -9.57
CA ASP A 55 -2.82 -0.80 -9.70
C ASP A 55 -2.44 -0.01 -8.43
N TRP A 56 -1.15 0.14 -8.16
CA TRP A 56 -0.64 1.02 -7.10
C TRP A 56 0.66 1.71 -7.50
N TYR A 57 0.60 2.48 -8.57
CA TYR A 57 1.77 3.07 -9.23
C TYR A 57 2.00 4.53 -8.82
N ALA A 58 3.22 5.03 -9.05
CA ALA A 58 3.63 6.40 -8.74
C ALA A 58 3.29 6.82 -7.31
N ALA A 59 3.41 5.88 -6.36
CA ALA A 59 3.00 6.12 -5.00
C ALA A 59 3.94 7.09 -4.29
N VAL A 60 3.36 7.91 -3.43
CA VAL A 60 4.06 8.92 -2.63
C VAL A 60 3.73 8.73 -1.16
N THR A 61 4.65 9.13 -0.29
CA THR A 61 4.46 9.10 1.17
C THR A 61 4.75 10.46 1.79
N TRP A 62 4.08 10.77 2.90
CA TRP A 62 4.32 11.98 3.69
C TRP A 62 4.11 11.70 5.19
N PRO A 63 4.77 12.44 6.10
CA PRO A 63 4.59 12.24 7.53
C PRO A 63 3.15 12.53 7.97
N SER A 64 2.63 11.71 8.89
CA SER A 64 1.40 12.04 9.59
C SER A 64 1.59 13.33 10.41
N ALA A 65 0.52 14.10 10.61
CA ALA A 65 0.58 15.29 11.45
C ALA A 65 0.65 14.96 12.94
N ASP A 66 0.00 13.87 13.36
CA ASP A 66 -0.13 13.48 14.77
C ASP A 66 1.07 12.67 15.26
N ASP A 67 1.64 11.85 14.37
CA ASP A 67 2.82 11.04 14.66
C ASP A 67 3.78 11.03 13.45
N PRO A 68 4.47 12.17 13.22
CA PRO A 68 5.32 12.35 12.06
C PRO A 68 6.55 11.47 12.09
N GLU A 69 6.91 10.81 13.19
CA GLU A 69 8.11 9.97 13.31
C GLU A 69 7.84 8.49 13.03
N HIS A 70 6.68 7.97 13.44
CA HIS A 70 6.33 6.54 13.33
C HIS A 70 5.29 6.26 12.24
N VAL A 71 4.51 7.26 11.83
CA VAL A 71 3.44 7.08 10.83
C VAL A 71 3.70 7.91 9.58
N ARG A 72 3.56 7.25 8.44
CA ARG A 72 3.48 7.89 7.13
C ARG A 72 2.09 7.67 6.55
N HIS A 73 1.57 8.67 5.87
CA HIS A 73 0.47 8.46 4.92
C HIS A 73 1.05 8.11 3.56
N ALA A 74 0.34 7.31 2.79
CA ALA A 74 0.69 6.96 1.43
C ALA A 74 -0.53 6.91 0.51
N VAL A 75 -0.33 7.29 -0.75
CA VAL A 75 -1.34 7.19 -1.81
C VAL A 75 -0.66 6.80 -3.11
N GLY A 76 -1.33 5.98 -3.92
CA GLY A 76 -0.87 5.58 -5.25
C GLY A 76 -1.92 5.84 -6.30
N TRP A 77 -1.49 6.03 -7.55
CA TRP A 77 -2.37 6.05 -8.71
C TRP A 77 -2.85 4.62 -8.98
N MET A 78 -4.16 4.42 -9.01
CA MET A 78 -4.75 3.12 -9.33
C MET A 78 -4.79 2.93 -10.84
N ASN A 79 -3.62 2.64 -11.42
CA ASN A 79 -3.46 2.27 -12.82
C ASN A 79 -2.11 1.56 -13.02
N ASN A 80 -1.92 1.04 -14.23
CA ASN A 80 -0.70 0.39 -14.67
C ASN A 80 -0.36 0.80 -16.10
N TRP A 81 0.91 1.08 -16.38
CA TRP A 81 1.34 1.49 -17.72
C TRP A 81 1.08 0.47 -18.83
N ALA A 82 0.87 -0.81 -18.48
CA ALA A 82 0.45 -1.85 -19.42
C ALA A 82 -0.88 -1.52 -20.12
N TYR A 83 -1.79 -0.81 -19.45
CA TYR A 83 -3.12 -0.47 -19.99
C TYR A 83 -3.56 0.99 -19.76
N ALA A 84 -2.78 1.82 -19.09
CA ALA A 84 -3.13 3.21 -18.76
C ALA A 84 -3.46 4.13 -19.95
N ARG A 85 -3.18 3.71 -21.19
CA ARG A 85 -3.49 4.49 -22.41
C ARG A 85 -4.81 4.07 -23.06
N GLN A 86 -5.50 3.09 -22.49
CA GLN A 86 -6.79 2.61 -22.98
C GLN A 86 -7.92 3.44 -22.35
N SER A 87 -9.02 3.64 -23.08
CA SER A 87 -10.20 4.32 -22.54
C SER A 87 -10.85 3.47 -21.44
N VAL A 88 -11.31 4.12 -20.37
CA VAL A 88 -12.04 3.50 -19.26
C VAL A 88 -13.53 3.89 -19.31
N PRO A 89 -14.45 3.10 -18.71
CA PRO A 89 -15.88 3.41 -18.73
C PRO A 89 -16.24 4.82 -18.22
N THR A 90 -15.51 5.32 -17.22
CA THR A 90 -15.73 6.66 -16.64
C THR A 90 -15.40 7.80 -17.60
N ALA A 91 -14.60 7.54 -18.64
CA ALA A 91 -14.33 8.52 -19.69
C ALA A 91 -15.61 8.79 -20.51
N ASP A 92 -16.42 7.76 -20.74
CA ASP A 92 -17.68 7.86 -21.48
C ASP A 92 -18.84 8.33 -20.59
N SER A 93 -18.94 7.82 -19.35
CA SER A 93 -20.06 8.16 -18.45
C SER A 93 -19.93 9.53 -17.79
N ASP A 94 -18.71 9.92 -17.39
CA ASP A 94 -18.47 11.06 -16.49
C ASP A 94 -17.38 12.03 -17.01
N GLY A 95 -16.67 11.68 -18.08
CA GLY A 95 -15.64 12.52 -18.69
C GLY A 95 -14.30 12.55 -17.95
N TYR A 96 -13.96 11.53 -17.16
CA TYR A 96 -12.67 11.42 -16.47
C TYR A 96 -12.02 10.03 -16.62
N ASP A 97 -10.69 9.98 -16.53
CA ASP A 97 -9.90 8.75 -16.58
C ASP A 97 -8.93 8.70 -15.38
N GLY A 98 -9.05 7.64 -14.59
CA GLY A 98 -8.17 7.34 -13.46
C GLY A 98 -8.72 7.77 -12.09
N GLN A 99 -8.18 7.13 -11.06
CA GLN A 99 -8.44 7.45 -9.66
C GLN A 99 -7.19 7.19 -8.81
N TYR A 100 -7.19 7.72 -7.58
CA TYR A 100 -6.18 7.39 -6.59
C TYR A 100 -6.68 6.26 -5.68
N SER A 101 -5.73 5.57 -5.03
CA SER A 101 -6.04 4.63 -3.96
C SER A 101 -6.62 5.37 -2.75
N VAL A 102 -7.25 4.61 -1.87
CA VAL A 102 -7.44 5.04 -0.49
C VAL A 102 -6.07 5.42 0.11
N VAL A 103 -6.04 6.49 0.91
CA VAL A 103 -4.85 6.84 1.69
C VAL A 103 -4.65 5.76 2.75
N ARG A 104 -3.43 5.25 2.87
CA ARG A 104 -3.06 4.26 3.88
C ARG A 104 -2.09 4.87 4.88
N GLU A 105 -2.22 4.49 6.15
CA GLU A 105 -1.15 4.62 7.13
C GLU A 105 -0.12 3.52 6.91
N VAL A 106 1.14 3.91 6.94
CA VAL A 106 2.31 3.04 6.79
C VAL A 106 3.18 3.17 8.03
N ARG A 107 3.51 2.02 8.64
CA ARG A 107 4.39 1.90 9.80
C ARG A 107 5.53 0.94 9.47
N LEU A 108 6.66 1.10 10.14
CA LEU A 108 7.79 0.17 10.04
C LEU A 108 7.74 -0.77 11.25
N LEU A 109 7.65 -2.07 11.02
CA LEU A 109 7.67 -3.09 12.08
C LEU A 109 8.89 -3.98 11.94
N ARG A 110 9.43 -4.45 13.06
CA ARG A 110 10.41 -5.53 13.12
C ARG A 110 9.73 -6.85 13.49
N ASP A 111 9.91 -7.88 12.67
CA ASP A 111 9.44 -9.22 12.99
C ASP A 111 10.34 -9.95 14.01
N GLU A 112 9.93 -11.16 14.42
CA GLU A 112 10.65 -11.98 15.41
C GLU A 112 12.05 -12.41 14.93
N ASP A 113 12.26 -12.51 13.61
CA ASP A 113 13.55 -12.84 12.99
C ASP A 113 14.43 -11.60 12.81
N GLY A 114 13.93 -10.43 13.19
CA GLY A 114 14.63 -9.15 13.11
C GLY A 114 14.50 -8.45 11.76
N ALA A 115 13.68 -8.95 10.84
CA ALA A 115 13.47 -8.31 9.54
C ALA A 115 12.51 -7.11 9.66
N LEU A 116 12.87 -6.01 8.99
CA LEU A 116 12.07 -4.79 8.96
C LEU A 116 11.13 -4.77 7.75
N SER A 117 9.85 -4.47 7.98
CA SER A 117 8.83 -4.40 6.93
C SER A 117 7.92 -3.18 7.12
N LEU A 118 7.53 -2.57 6.01
CA LEU A 118 6.44 -1.61 6.00
C LEU A 118 5.11 -2.36 6.05
N VAL A 119 4.25 -2.00 7.00
CA VAL A 119 2.87 -2.50 7.09
C VAL A 119 1.90 -1.38 6.77
N SER A 120 0.81 -1.73 6.09
CA SER A 120 -0.21 -0.80 5.62
C SER A 120 -1.55 -1.04 6.29
N ALA A 121 -2.25 0.02 6.67
CA ALA A 121 -3.65 -0.01 7.07
C ALA A 121 -4.40 1.17 6.42
N PRO A 122 -5.67 1.03 6.01
CA PRO A 122 -6.47 2.19 5.59
C PRO A 122 -6.51 3.26 6.67
N VAL A 123 -6.53 4.54 6.29
CA VAL A 123 -6.67 5.62 7.28
C VAL A 123 -7.93 5.45 8.12
N PRO A 124 -7.90 5.71 9.44
CA PRO A 124 -9.07 5.55 10.31
C PRO A 124 -10.30 6.36 9.88
N ALA A 125 -10.08 7.48 9.19
CA ALA A 125 -11.14 8.32 8.63
C ALA A 125 -12.04 7.58 7.62
N LEU A 126 -11.53 6.53 6.96
CA LEU A 126 -12.34 5.72 6.05
C LEU A 126 -13.42 4.94 6.82
N ALA A 127 -13.07 4.33 7.95
CA ALA A 127 -14.04 3.62 8.79
C ALA A 127 -15.10 4.59 9.34
N ALA A 128 -14.69 5.81 9.72
CA ALA A 128 -15.61 6.85 10.19
C ALA A 128 -16.60 7.35 9.11
N ALA A 129 -16.31 7.11 7.83
CA ALA A 129 -17.19 7.48 6.72
C ALA A 129 -18.27 6.42 6.39
N ALA A 130 -18.24 5.26 7.06
CA ALA A 130 -19.22 4.21 6.84
C ALA A 130 -20.65 4.68 7.18
N SER A 131 -21.59 4.49 6.26
CA SER A 131 -22.99 4.87 6.46
C SER A 131 -23.84 3.78 7.13
N ALA A 132 -23.35 2.53 7.13
CA ALA A 132 -24.00 1.38 7.73
C ALA A 132 -22.97 0.29 8.03
N GLU A 133 -23.18 -0.41 9.14
CA GLU A 133 -22.45 -1.64 9.48
C GLU A 133 -23.43 -2.81 9.49
N ARG A 134 -22.96 -3.97 9.05
CA ARG A 134 -23.72 -5.22 8.99
C ARG A 134 -22.84 -6.34 9.52
N THR A 135 -23.23 -6.93 10.63
CA THR A 135 -22.64 -8.17 11.14
C THR A 135 -23.41 -9.33 10.55
N LEU A 136 -22.71 -10.27 9.93
CA LEU A 136 -23.27 -11.52 9.45
C LEU A 136 -23.01 -12.59 10.51
N GLU A 137 -24.01 -13.45 10.76
CA GLU A 137 -23.84 -14.63 11.61
C GLU A 137 -23.04 -15.70 10.87
N ASP A 138 -22.30 -16.53 11.62
CA ASP A 138 -21.57 -17.66 11.05
C ASP A 138 -22.53 -18.60 10.31
N GLN A 139 -22.16 -18.97 9.07
CA GLN A 139 -22.89 -19.97 8.29
C GLN A 139 -22.10 -21.28 8.24
N GLU A 140 -22.68 -22.34 8.79
CA GLU A 140 -22.22 -23.72 8.59
C GLU A 140 -22.70 -24.19 7.20
N THR A 141 -21.77 -24.70 6.38
CA THR A 141 -22.08 -25.18 5.01
C THR A 141 -21.56 -26.60 4.82
N ASP A 142 -22.37 -27.45 4.16
CA ASP A 142 -21.98 -28.81 3.75
C ASP A 142 -21.26 -28.86 2.38
N GLY A 143 -20.81 -27.71 1.86
CA GLY A 143 -20.01 -27.61 0.63
C GLY A 143 -20.47 -26.55 -0.37
N GLU A 144 -21.69 -26.02 -0.23
CA GLU A 144 -22.23 -24.93 -1.06
C GLU A 144 -23.18 -24.07 -0.23
N ALA A 145 -22.98 -22.74 -0.26
CA ALA A 145 -23.85 -21.76 0.39
C ALA A 145 -24.11 -20.59 -0.57
N ASP A 146 -25.39 -20.24 -0.73
CA ASP A 146 -25.80 -19.05 -1.49
C ASP A 146 -25.66 -17.81 -0.59
N LEU A 147 -24.72 -16.94 -0.95
CA LEU A 147 -24.41 -15.72 -0.20
C LEU A 147 -25.39 -14.57 -0.45
N GLY A 148 -26.48 -14.80 -1.20
CA GLY A 148 -27.63 -13.91 -1.28
C GLY A 148 -27.25 -12.45 -1.53
N ALA A 149 -26.74 -12.13 -2.71
CA ALA A 149 -26.51 -10.73 -3.08
C ALA A 149 -27.87 -10.01 -3.15
N PRO A 150 -28.06 -8.86 -2.45
CA PRO A 150 -29.26 -8.06 -2.62
C PRO A 150 -29.28 -7.49 -4.06
N GLY A 151 -30.41 -7.67 -4.75
CA GLY A 151 -30.68 -7.10 -6.07
C GLY A 151 -31.07 -5.62 -6.03
#